data_AF-A0AAD6NVM1-F1
#
_entry.id   AF-A0AAD6NVM1-F1
#
_cell.length_a   1.000
_cell.length_b   1.000
_cell.length_c   1.000
_cell.angle_alpha   90.00
_cell.angle_beta   90.00
_cell.angle_gamma   90.00
#
_symmetry.space_group_name_H-M   'P 1'
#
loop_
_entity.id
_entity.type
_entity.pdbx_description
1 polymer ?
#
loop_
_entity_poly.entity_id
_entity_poly.type
_entity_poly.pdbx_seq_one_letter_code
_entity_poly.pdbx_strand_id
1 'polypeptide(L)'
;MGEEQVFDLSDVKPDEFVNYGLVCLEKLAGLGDYCAKETRDKLRIMVAGGDGTVGWVLGSLAELHTQGREPVPPVAVLPLGTGNDLSRSFGWGGSFPIFWKSAVKRTLLRAITDPVCHLDSWHLLVSMPSGEVVDPPHSLKPTEECSLEQ
;
A
#
# COMPACT_ATOMS: atom_id res chain seq x y z
N MET A 1 -14.53 -4.05 -13.55
CA MET A 1 -14.12 -2.92 -12.69
C MET A 1 -14.87 -1.71 -13.19
N GLY A 2 -15.55 -0.99 -12.29
CA GLY A 2 -16.07 0.35 -12.60
C GLY A 2 -14.96 1.39 -12.54
N GLU A 3 -15.19 2.57 -13.10
CA GLU A 3 -14.24 3.70 -13.07
C GLU A 3 -13.88 4.09 -11.62
N GLU A 4 -14.85 3.99 -10.71
CA GLU A 4 -14.70 4.25 -9.26
C GLU A 4 -13.78 3.26 -8.50
N GLN A 5 -13.24 2.25 -9.18
CA GLN A 5 -12.34 1.24 -8.58
C GLN A 5 -10.90 1.36 -9.07
N VAL A 6 -10.61 2.36 -9.90
CA VAL A 6 -9.29 2.62 -10.47
C VAL A 6 -8.88 4.03 -10.09
N PHE A 7 -7.75 4.16 -9.40
CA PHE A 7 -7.23 5.45 -8.94
C PHE A 7 -5.92 5.73 -9.67
N ASP A 8 -5.84 6.89 -10.33
CA ASP A 8 -4.55 7.43 -10.79
C ASP A 8 -3.87 8.11 -9.60
N LEU A 9 -2.68 7.62 -9.23
CA LEU A 9 -1.94 8.13 -8.09
C LEU A 9 -1.34 9.53 -8.31
N SER A 10 -1.40 10.04 -9.54
CA SER A 10 -1.08 11.43 -9.87
C SER A 10 -2.20 12.39 -9.45
N ASP A 11 -3.44 11.88 -9.42
CA ASP A 11 -4.64 12.64 -9.09
C ASP A 11 -5.11 12.39 -7.65
N VAL A 12 -5.09 11.12 -7.21
CA VAL A 12 -5.56 10.69 -5.88
C VAL A 12 -4.44 10.00 -5.14
N LYS A 13 -3.98 10.60 -4.05
CA LYS A 13 -2.89 10.01 -3.26
C LYS A 13 -3.38 8.81 -2.44
N PRO A 14 -2.52 7.83 -2.13
CA PRO A 14 -2.93 6.66 -1.34
C PRO A 14 -3.47 7.01 0.05
N ASP A 15 -2.94 8.05 0.71
CA ASP A 15 -3.45 8.52 2.00
C ASP A 15 -4.87 9.10 1.88
N GLU A 16 -5.21 9.74 0.77
CA GLU A 16 -6.56 10.22 0.51
C GLU A 16 -7.54 9.05 0.34
N PHE A 17 -7.15 7.98 -0.34
CA PHE A 17 -7.95 6.76 -0.42
C PHE A 17 -8.21 6.17 0.98
N VAL A 18 -7.18 6.08 1.82
CA VAL A 18 -7.26 5.54 3.18
C VAL A 18 -8.14 6.41 4.10
N ASN A 19 -7.98 7.73 4.02
CA ASN A 19 -8.65 8.68 4.92
C ASN A 19 -10.05 9.06 4.48
N TYR A 20 -10.38 8.96 3.19
CA TYR A 20 -11.69 9.31 2.67
C TYR A 20 -12.44 8.10 2.13
N GLY A 21 -11.85 7.39 1.16
CA GLY A 21 -12.49 6.24 0.52
C GLY A 21 -12.86 5.13 1.52
N LEU A 22 -11.87 4.66 2.28
CA LEU A 22 -12.07 3.59 3.25
C LEU A 22 -12.94 4.02 4.44
N VAL A 23 -12.79 5.26 4.90
CA VAL A 23 -13.60 5.81 6.01
C VAL A 23 -15.08 5.87 5.65
N CYS A 24 -15.43 6.25 4.43
CA CYS A 24 -16.82 6.23 3.97
C CYS A 24 -17.41 4.80 4.02
N LEU A 25 -16.65 3.81 3.56
CA LEU A 25 -17.06 2.41 3.60
C LEU A 25 -17.25 1.90 5.04
N GLU A 26 -16.31 2.23 5.94
CA GLU A 26 -16.38 1.85 7.36
C GLU A 26 -17.56 2.53 8.08
N LYS A 27 -17.86 3.78 7.76
CA LYS A 27 -19.04 4.49 8.30
C LYS A 27 -20.34 3.79 7.90
N LEU A 28 -20.49 3.44 6.62
CA LEU A 28 -21.68 2.72 6.14
C LEU A 28 -21.81 1.36 6.82
N ALA A 29 -20.70 0.62 6.96
CA ALA A 29 -20.67 -0.64 7.70
C ALA A 29 -21.10 -0.46 9.17
N GLY A 30 -20.64 0.62 9.82
CA GLY A 30 -21.01 0.97 11.20
C GLY A 30 -22.49 1.35 11.37
N LEU A 31 -23.14 1.82 10.30
CA LEU A 31 -24.58 2.08 10.26
C LEU A 31 -25.41 0.81 9.99
N GLY A 32 -24.77 -0.34 9.83
CA GLY A 32 -25.43 -1.63 9.60
C GLY A 32 -25.56 -2.03 8.13
N ASP A 33 -24.90 -1.32 7.20
CA ASP A 33 -24.84 -1.75 5.80
C ASP A 33 -23.99 -3.01 5.66
N TYR A 34 -24.65 -4.14 5.40
CA TYR A 34 -24.01 -5.44 5.25
C TYR A 34 -23.09 -5.49 4.03
N CYS A 35 -23.46 -4.85 2.92
CA CYS A 35 -22.65 -4.84 1.70
C CYS A 35 -21.36 -4.05 1.92
N ALA A 36 -21.44 -2.92 2.61
CA ALA A 36 -20.27 -2.14 2.99
C ALA A 36 -19.32 -2.92 3.90
N LYS A 37 -19.86 -3.61 4.91
CA LYS A 37 -19.09 -4.46 5.81
C LYS A 37 -18.39 -5.60 5.06
N GLU A 38 -19.12 -6.35 4.25
CA GLU A 38 -18.57 -7.45 3.46
C GLU A 38 -17.51 -6.96 2.47
N THR A 39 -17.72 -5.79 1.86
CA THR A 39 -16.74 -5.16 0.97
C THR A 39 -15.47 -4.78 1.73
N ARG A 40 -15.60 -4.21 2.94
CA ARG A 40 -14.46 -3.82 3.80
C ARG A 40 -13.62 -5.03 4.22
N ASP A 41 -14.28 -6.16 4.51
CA ASP A 41 -13.63 -7.40 4.95
C ASP A 41 -12.94 -8.14 3.78
N LYS A 42 -13.50 -8.04 2.57
CA LYS A 42 -12.99 -8.72 1.36
C LYS A 42 -12.15 -7.84 0.45
N LEU A 43 -11.93 -6.57 0.81
CA LEU A 43 -11.19 -5.61 0.00
C LEU A 43 -9.78 -6.12 -0.27
N ARG A 44 -9.35 -6.08 -1.53
CA ARG A 44 -7.98 -6.32 -1.95
C ARG A 44 -7.53 -5.19 -2.86
N ILE A 45 -6.26 -4.81 -2.75
CA ILE A 45 -5.69 -3.70 -3.51
C ILE A 45 -4.70 -4.29 -4.52
N MET A 46 -4.72 -3.79 -5.76
CA MET A 46 -3.69 -4.11 -6.74
C MET A 46 -2.98 -2.83 -7.15
N VAL A 47 -1.66 -2.80 -7.01
CA VAL A 47 -0.82 -1.66 -7.36
C VAL A 47 -0.11 -1.94 -8.66
N ALA A 48 -0.36 -1.12 -9.67
CA ALA A 48 0.35 -1.17 -10.95
C ALA A 48 1.47 -0.12 -10.94
N GLY A 49 2.72 -0.56 -10.78
CA GLY A 49 3.85 0.35 -10.61
C GLY A 49 5.17 -0.36 -10.33
N GLY A 50 6.17 0.40 -9.90
CA GLY A 50 7.44 -0.12 -9.38
C GLY A 50 7.50 -0.11 -7.84
N ASP A 51 8.66 -0.44 -7.27
CA ASP A 51 8.83 -0.56 -5.81
C ASP A 51 8.50 0.74 -5.06
N GLY A 52 8.83 1.91 -5.62
CA GLY A 52 8.48 3.20 -5.02
C GLY A 52 6.97 3.41 -4.90
N THR A 53 6.21 3.06 -5.93
CA THR A 53 4.75 3.14 -5.93
C THR A 53 4.13 2.14 -4.96
N VAL A 54 4.61 0.90 -4.98
CA VAL A 54 4.14 -0.15 -4.06
C VAL A 54 4.44 0.23 -2.61
N GLY A 55 5.65 0.72 -2.33
CA GLY A 55 6.06 1.18 -1.01
C GLY A 55 5.23 2.37 -0.53
N TRP A 56 4.89 3.32 -1.40
CA TRP A 56 4.03 4.45 -1.04
C TRP A 56 2.62 4.00 -0.60
N VAL A 57 2.02 3.06 -1.35
CA VAL A 57 0.71 2.49 -0.99
C VAL A 57 0.81 1.68 0.31
N LEU A 58 1.81 0.80 0.45
CA LEU A 58 2.00 0.02 1.67
C LEU A 58 2.24 0.89 2.90
N GLY A 59 3.02 1.97 2.77
CA GLY A 59 3.24 2.93 3.84
C GLY A 59 1.94 3.61 4.30
N SER A 60 1.09 3.99 3.34
CA SER A 60 -0.21 4.61 3.65
C SER A 60 -1.18 3.61 4.30
N LEU A 61 -1.14 2.34 3.87
CA LEU A 61 -1.95 1.28 4.50
C LEU A 61 -1.42 0.88 5.89
N ALA A 62 -0.12 1.03 6.15
CA ALA A 62 0.46 0.78 7.47
C ALA A 62 -0.11 1.73 8.54
N GLU A 63 -0.54 2.94 8.15
CA GLU A 63 -1.23 3.87 9.06
C GLU A 63 -2.52 3.25 9.63
N LEU A 64 -3.25 2.46 8.85
CA LEU A 64 -4.44 1.75 9.33
C LEU A 64 -4.10 0.82 10.50
N HIS A 65 -2.99 0.09 10.39
CA HIS A 65 -2.53 -0.79 11.46
C HIS A 65 -2.17 0.01 12.72
N THR A 66 -1.43 1.11 12.58
CA THR A 66 -1.08 1.98 13.72
C THR A 66 -2.30 2.62 14.40
N GLN A 67 -3.38 2.84 13.64
CA GLN A 67 -4.65 3.36 14.14
C GLN A 67 -5.58 2.26 14.69
N GLY A 68 -5.17 0.99 14.65
CA GLY A 68 -6.00 -0.15 15.07
C GLY A 68 -7.19 -0.44 14.15
N ARG A 69 -7.13 0.00 12.87
CA ARG A 69 -8.20 -0.13 11.88
C ARG A 69 -8.02 -1.39 11.02
N GLU A 70 -8.42 -2.53 11.59
CA GLU A 70 -8.36 -3.84 10.92
C GLU A 70 -9.65 -4.17 10.13
N PRO A 71 -9.58 -5.01 9.07
CA PRO A 71 -8.37 -5.60 8.51
C PRO A 71 -7.56 -4.62 7.64
N VAL A 72 -6.23 -4.72 7.62
CA VAL A 72 -5.43 -4.07 6.56
C VAL A 72 -5.61 -4.83 5.24
N PRO A 73 -6.07 -4.18 4.14
CA PRO A 73 -6.29 -4.89 2.87
C PRO A 73 -4.98 -5.46 2.29
N PRO A 74 -4.97 -6.73 1.83
CA PRO A 74 -3.80 -7.30 1.17
C PRO A 74 -3.53 -6.59 -0.16
N VAL A 75 -2.24 -6.49 -0.50
CA VAL A 75 -1.76 -5.80 -1.70
C VAL A 75 -1.14 -6.79 -2.68
N ALA A 76 -1.66 -6.81 -3.90
CA ALA A 76 -1.06 -7.48 -5.04
C ALA A 76 -0.25 -6.48 -5.89
N VAL A 77 0.80 -6.95 -6.54
CA VAL A 77 1.68 -6.10 -7.37
C VAL A 77 1.54 -6.47 -8.85
N LEU A 78 1.34 -5.47 -9.68
CA LEU A 78 1.48 -5.56 -11.13
C LEU A 78 2.79 -4.83 -11.51
N PRO A 79 3.87 -5.56 -11.83
CA PRO A 79 5.23 -5.01 -11.93
C PRO A 79 5.44 -4.20 -13.21
N LEU A 80 5.21 -2.89 -13.14
CA LEU A 80 5.42 -1.93 -14.23
C LEU A 80 6.72 -1.13 -14.10
N GLY A 81 7.45 -1.29 -12.99
CA GLY A 81 8.74 -0.64 -12.77
C GLY A 81 9.91 -1.34 -13.46
N THR A 82 11.11 -0.81 -13.24
CA THR A 82 12.39 -1.41 -13.68
C THR A 82 12.99 -2.34 -12.63
N GLY A 83 12.95 -1.94 -11.35
CA GLY A 83 13.40 -2.69 -10.18
C GLY A 83 12.50 -3.88 -9.90
N ASN A 84 11.28 -3.66 -9.39
CA ASN A 84 10.28 -4.67 -9.04
C ASN A 84 10.78 -5.74 -8.05
N ASP A 85 11.61 -5.37 -7.09
CA ASP A 85 12.19 -6.30 -6.10
C ASP A 85 11.15 -6.87 -5.14
N LEU A 86 10.17 -6.06 -4.72
CA LEU A 86 9.03 -6.53 -3.93
C LEU A 86 8.21 -7.55 -4.73
N SER A 87 7.93 -7.23 -5.99
CA SER A 87 7.18 -8.12 -6.88
C SER A 87 7.89 -9.48 -7.07
N ARG A 88 9.22 -9.49 -7.20
CA ARG A 88 9.99 -10.75 -7.30
C ARG A 88 9.94 -11.55 -5.99
N SER A 89 10.14 -10.88 -4.87
CA SER A 89 10.14 -11.49 -3.54
C SER A 89 8.81 -12.19 -3.22
N PHE A 90 7.70 -11.62 -3.68
CA PHE A 90 6.35 -12.15 -3.48
C PHE A 90 5.80 -12.95 -4.67
N GLY A 91 6.62 -13.26 -5.67
CA GLY A 91 6.21 -14.13 -6.79
C GLY A 91 5.24 -13.51 -7.81
N TRP A 92 5.14 -12.19 -7.86
CA TRP A 92 4.37 -11.45 -8.88
C TRP A 92 5.15 -11.26 -10.19
N GLY A 93 6.47 -11.46 -10.16
CA GLY A 93 7.35 -11.46 -11.32
C GLY A 93 8.22 -10.20 -11.44
N GLY A 94 9.12 -10.16 -12.42
CA GLY A 94 10.08 -9.05 -12.56
C GLY A 94 9.70 -7.97 -13.56
N SER A 95 8.74 -8.23 -14.44
CA SER A 95 8.29 -7.31 -15.49
C SER A 95 6.92 -7.72 -16.01
N PHE A 96 6.21 -6.77 -16.63
CA PHE A 96 4.91 -7.03 -17.21
C PHE A 96 5.02 -7.50 -18.67
N PRO A 97 4.33 -8.59 -19.07
CA PRO A 97 4.45 -9.16 -20.42
C PRO A 97 3.92 -8.25 -21.53
N ILE A 98 4.52 -8.38 -22.73
CA ILE A 98 4.10 -7.69 -23.97
C ILE A 98 2.63 -8.02 -24.32
N PHE A 99 2.20 -9.26 -24.13
CA PHE A 99 0.80 -9.69 -24.28
C PHE A 99 -0.03 -9.31 -23.05
N TRP A 100 -0.18 -8.01 -22.83
CA TRP A 100 -0.70 -7.42 -21.61
C TRP A 100 -2.12 -7.89 -21.25
N LYS A 101 -3.03 -8.07 -22.22
CA LYS A 101 -4.44 -8.42 -21.93
C LYS A 101 -4.60 -9.73 -21.17
N SER A 102 -3.91 -10.79 -21.60
CA SER A 102 -3.96 -12.09 -20.93
C SER A 102 -3.14 -12.09 -19.64
N ALA A 103 -2.08 -11.29 -19.58
CA ALA A 103 -1.31 -11.08 -18.36
C ALA A 103 -2.14 -10.40 -17.27
N VAL A 104 -2.83 -9.29 -17.56
CA VAL A 104 -3.69 -8.56 -16.59
C VAL A 104 -4.74 -9.50 -16.02
N LYS A 105 -5.44 -10.27 -16.88
CA LYS A 105 -6.47 -11.21 -16.43
C LYS A 105 -5.92 -12.28 -15.49
N ARG A 106 -4.75 -12.84 -15.78
CA ARG A 106 -4.10 -13.83 -14.91
C ARG A 106 -3.64 -13.20 -13.59
N THR A 107 -3.05 -12.02 -13.62
CA THR A 107 -2.62 -11.31 -12.41
C THR A 107 -3.81 -10.96 -11.52
N LEU A 108 -4.91 -10.47 -12.09
CA LEU A 108 -6.15 -10.21 -11.35
C LEU A 108 -6.73 -11.48 -10.73
N LEU A 109 -6.75 -12.58 -11.48
CA LEU A 109 -7.23 -13.85 -10.94
C LEU A 109 -6.36 -14.30 -9.76
N ARG A 110 -5.03 -14.25 -9.91
CA ARG A 110 -4.07 -14.54 -8.83
C ARG A 110 -4.29 -13.64 -7.62
N ALA A 111 -4.50 -12.33 -7.82
CA ALA A 111 -4.77 -11.38 -6.74
C ALA A 111 -6.05 -11.74 -5.94
N ILE A 112 -6.99 -12.48 -6.53
CA ILE A 112 -8.22 -12.93 -5.87
C ILE A 112 -8.04 -14.33 -5.24
N THR A 113 -7.33 -15.25 -5.92
CA THR A 113 -7.28 -16.66 -5.56
C THR A 113 -6.07 -17.07 -4.74
N ASP A 114 -4.92 -16.42 -4.94
CA ASP A 114 -3.67 -16.80 -4.29
C ASP A 114 -3.74 -16.44 -2.78
N PRO A 115 -3.06 -17.23 -1.92
CA PRO A 115 -3.02 -16.97 -0.50
C PRO A 115 -2.29 -15.66 -0.18
N VAL A 116 -2.70 -15.01 0.90
CA VAL A 116 -2.02 -13.81 1.41
C VAL A 116 -0.74 -14.23 2.12
N CYS A 117 0.33 -13.49 1.85
CA CYS A 117 1.60 -13.59 2.57
C CYS A 117 1.79 -12.34 3.44
N HIS A 118 2.53 -12.51 4.54
CA HIS A 118 2.87 -11.39 5.42
C HIS A 118 4.18 -10.75 4.96
N LEU A 119 4.26 -9.43 5.15
CA LEU A 119 5.44 -8.62 4.91
C LEU A 119 5.84 -7.98 6.23
N ASP A 120 7.10 -8.12 6.61
CA ASP A 120 7.66 -7.40 7.75
C ASP A 120 7.92 -5.95 7.35
N SER A 121 7.48 -5.00 8.18
CA SER A 121 7.69 -3.57 8.00
C SER A 121 8.51 -3.01 9.16
N TRP A 122 9.62 -2.35 8.85
CA TRP A 122 10.58 -1.88 9.85
C TRP A 122 10.56 -0.36 9.88
N HIS A 123 10.41 0.22 11.07
CA HIS A 123 10.53 1.66 11.28
C HIS A 123 11.90 1.96 11.90
N LEU A 124 12.75 2.68 11.17
CA LEU A 124 14.11 3.02 11.59
C LEU A 124 14.18 4.51 11.94
N LEU A 125 14.55 4.82 13.18
CA LEU A 125 14.87 6.17 13.62
C LEU A 125 16.39 6.32 13.65
N VAL A 126 16.90 7.30 12.92
CA VAL A 126 18.33 7.63 12.92
C VAL A 126 18.50 9.00 13.58
N SER A 127 19.24 9.04 14.68
CA SER A 127 19.60 10.27 15.38
C SER A 127 21.05 10.66 15.08
N MET A 128 21.28 11.97 14.95
CA MET A 128 22.61 12.54 14.77
C MET A 128 23.09 13.21 16.07
N PRO A 129 24.41 13.25 16.33
CA PRO A 129 24.97 14.07 17.40
C PRO A 129 24.57 15.54 17.23
N SER A 130 24.28 16.23 18.34
CA SER A 130 23.85 17.63 18.33
C SER A 130 24.88 18.54 17.65
N GLY A 131 24.45 19.34 16.67
CA GLY A 131 25.23 20.44 16.10
C GLY A 131 25.74 20.23 14.67
N GLU A 132 25.61 19.04 14.10
CA GLU A 132 25.91 18.80 12.68
C GLU A 132 24.64 18.82 11.83
N VAL A 133 24.51 19.83 10.97
CA VAL A 133 23.46 19.87 9.94
C VAL A 133 23.92 18.97 8.79
N VAL A 134 23.33 17.77 8.71
CA VAL A 134 23.54 16.84 7.61
C VAL A 134 22.29 16.82 6.74
N ASP A 135 22.46 16.92 5.43
CA ASP A 135 21.37 16.72 4.47
C ASP A 135 21.07 15.21 4.40
N PRO A 136 19.91 14.74 4.87
CA PRO A 136 19.62 13.33 4.84
C PRO A 136 19.50 12.84 3.38
N PRO A 137 19.91 11.60 3.07
CA PRO A 137 19.59 11.01 1.78
C PRO A 137 18.08 11.04 1.54
N HIS A 138 17.65 11.20 0.28
CA HIS A 138 16.24 11.32 -0.10
C HIS A 138 15.33 10.20 0.42
N SER A 139 15.89 9.05 0.81
CA SER A 139 15.17 7.92 1.41
C SER A 139 14.76 8.15 2.87
N LEU A 140 15.29 9.17 3.55
CA LEU A 140 14.98 9.50 4.93
C LEU A 140 14.15 10.77 4.99
N LYS A 141 13.05 10.72 5.74
CA LYS A 141 12.24 11.91 6.04
C LYS A 141 12.69 12.50 7.37
N PRO A 142 12.85 13.83 7.48
CA PRO A 142 13.02 14.48 8.77
C PRO A 142 11.78 14.21 9.63
N THR A 143 12.00 13.82 10.88
CA THR A 143 10.94 13.67 11.89
C THR A 143 11.26 14.66 13.01
N GLU A 144 10.25 15.31 13.59
CA GLU A 144 10.45 16.18 14.75
C GLU A 144 11.10 15.41 15.91
N GLU A 145 11.87 16.11 16.75
CA GLU A 145 12.65 15.53 17.84
C GLU A 145 11.79 14.62 18.72
N CYS A 146 12.04 13.31 18.64
CA CYS A 146 11.53 12.39 19.64
C CYS A 146 12.45 12.50 20.85
N SER A 147 11.97 13.15 21.91
CA SER A 147 12.58 13.03 23.24
C SER A 147 12.43 11.58 23.69
N LEU A 148 13.46 10.77 23.47
CA LEU A 148 13.60 9.48 24.12
C LEU A 148 13.74 9.75 25.61
N GLU A 149 12.65 9.64 26.36
CA GLU A 149 12.76 9.49 27.82
C GLU A 149 13.57 8.20 28.08
N GLN A 150 14.70 8.38 28.75
CA GLN A 150 15.68 7.34 29.11
C GLN A 150 15.11 6.30 30.08
#